data_AF-A0A0C9U2V1-F1
#
_entry.id   AF-A0A0C9U2V1-F1
#
_cell.length_a   1.000
_cell.length_b   1.000
_cell.length_c   1.000
_cell.angle_alpha   90.00
_cell.angle_beta   90.00
_cell.angle_gamma   90.00
#
_symmetry.space_group_name_H-M   'P 1'
#
loop_
_entity.id
_entity.type
_entity.pdbx_description
1 polymer ?
#
loop_
_entity_poly.entity_id
_entity_poly.type
_entity_poly.pdbx_seq_one_letter_code
_entity_poly.pdbx_strand_id
1 'polypeptide(L)'
;MVPTSKIPTVVLDTNIVTDTMAARLCISFLGHVMFLKNQVPFPIVQLARMPGSDNTSRAAKKRHELLNSFDTLTSHLYTTFIALSTALALRGTPEKSKLSTSNNVNPKQGAARVFFAVVLGPTVGAAKSRVMVGIDGLETKVWGLREDVSQASFITPRQQHDEGLDEDKDESSNSESGSGSVDSDEESESEQDSDEDDDIYESGSEGSGTESCAASPPPSRSPSPALSSGSSPSTSPSTAPPPACQPPSHRVEEEDTLRAAERLLSRTLASACAEDNGQGMASEMAPTQIHILLRAPRRFVHPAWTPRQNLCASLDSYLAEFLEDSGETSGNESLTKRKKPTKVEGVWIKSNGDGAEPKDVGDELVEEDELIWWSWDGKLAGFADW
;
A
#
# COMPACT_ATOMS: atom_id res chain seq x y z
N MET A 1 -33.47 8.54 8.20
CA MET A 1 -32.19 9.25 8.03
C MET A 1 -31.17 8.19 7.68
N VAL A 2 -30.53 8.28 6.51
CA VAL A 2 -29.46 7.36 6.14
C VAL A 2 -28.23 7.73 6.98
N PRO A 3 -27.63 6.80 7.74
CA PRO A 3 -26.41 7.09 8.47
C PRO A 3 -25.31 7.49 7.46
N THR A 4 -24.81 8.71 7.57
CA THR A 4 -23.66 9.17 6.79
C THR A 4 -22.41 8.67 7.50
N SER A 5 -21.67 7.74 6.89
CA SER A 5 -20.36 7.33 7.38
C SER A 5 -19.43 8.54 7.46
N LYS A 6 -18.60 8.61 8.51
CA LYS A 6 -17.60 9.68 8.67
C LYS A 6 -16.38 9.44 7.78
N ILE A 7 -16.08 8.19 7.46
CA ILE A 7 -14.96 7.83 6.59
C ILE A 7 -15.41 7.93 5.14
N PRO A 8 -14.76 8.78 4.32
CA PRO A 8 -15.07 8.87 2.90
C PRO A 8 -14.86 7.52 2.23
N THR A 9 -15.80 7.13 1.36
CA THR A 9 -15.75 5.86 0.63
C THR A 9 -15.54 6.10 -0.86
N VAL A 10 -14.59 5.35 -1.44
CA VAL A 10 -14.28 5.27 -2.86
C VAL A 10 -14.83 3.96 -3.38
N VAL A 11 -15.75 4.01 -4.35
CA VAL A 11 -16.27 2.80 -5.01
C VAL A 11 -15.62 2.68 -6.38
N LEU A 12 -14.81 1.65 -6.57
CA LEU A 12 -14.10 1.36 -7.82
C LEU A 12 -15.03 0.65 -8.80
N ASP A 13 -14.86 0.90 -10.10
CA ASP A 13 -15.64 0.25 -11.16
C ASP A 13 -15.24 -1.22 -11.42
N THR A 14 -14.30 -1.76 -10.63
CA THR A 14 -13.82 -3.13 -10.71
C THR A 14 -14.36 -3.99 -9.56
N ASN A 15 -14.58 -5.28 -9.84
CA ASN A 15 -15.03 -6.24 -8.82
C ASN A 15 -13.89 -6.77 -7.95
N ILE A 16 -12.65 -6.69 -8.45
CA ILE A 16 -11.45 -7.19 -7.80
C ILE A 16 -10.40 -6.07 -7.87
N VAL A 17 -9.66 -5.90 -6.79
CA VAL A 17 -8.51 -5.01 -6.70
C VAL A 17 -7.27 -5.88 -6.85
N THR A 18 -6.56 -5.75 -7.97
CA THR A 18 -5.31 -6.48 -8.20
C THR A 18 -4.21 -5.99 -7.26
N ASP A 19 -3.17 -6.79 -7.06
CA ASP A 19 -1.98 -6.42 -6.27
C ASP A 19 -1.37 -5.08 -6.74
N THR A 20 -1.28 -4.90 -8.06
CA THR A 20 -0.76 -3.69 -8.72
C THR A 20 -1.67 -2.48 -8.45
N MET A 21 -2.99 -2.66 -8.50
CA MET A 21 -3.95 -1.59 -8.19
C MET A 21 -3.88 -1.17 -6.72
N ALA A 22 -3.84 -2.13 -5.79
CA ALA A 22 -3.71 -1.85 -4.37
C ALA A 22 -2.42 -1.09 -4.06
N ALA A 23 -1.28 -1.50 -4.63
CA ALA A 23 -0.01 -0.80 -4.50
C ALA A 23 -0.11 0.67 -4.97
N ARG A 24 -0.63 0.90 -6.18
CA ARG A 24 -0.79 2.25 -6.74
C ARG A 24 -1.73 3.14 -5.92
N LEU A 25 -2.84 2.58 -5.43
CA LEU A 25 -3.77 3.30 -4.57
C LEU A 25 -3.11 3.68 -3.24
N CYS A 26 -2.35 2.79 -2.60
CA CYS A 26 -1.62 3.10 -1.37
C CYS A 26 -0.52 4.16 -1.59
N ILE A 27 0.21 4.10 -2.71
CA ILE A 27 1.23 5.12 -3.07
C ILE A 27 0.56 6.48 -3.29
N SER A 28 -0.54 6.52 -4.06
CA SER A 28 -1.31 7.74 -4.30
C SER A 28 -1.88 8.30 -2.99
N PHE A 29 -2.42 7.45 -2.14
CA PHE A 29 -2.93 7.81 -0.82
C PHE A 29 -1.83 8.43 0.06
N LEU A 30 -0.66 7.80 0.15
CA LEU A 30 0.47 8.32 0.91
C LEU A 30 0.91 9.71 0.40
N GLY A 31 1.04 9.87 -0.92
CA GLY A 31 1.41 11.15 -1.53
C GLY A 31 0.41 12.27 -1.19
N HIS A 32 -0.89 11.95 -1.18
CA HIS A 32 -1.92 12.90 -0.74
C HIS A 32 -1.86 13.20 0.75
N VAL A 33 -1.73 12.19 1.61
CA VAL A 33 -1.62 12.39 3.07
C VAL A 33 -0.43 13.29 3.41
N MET A 34 0.72 13.05 2.79
CA MET A 34 1.91 13.87 3.01
C MET A 34 1.67 15.34 2.64
N PHE A 35 0.99 15.60 1.52
CA PHE A 35 0.69 16.97 1.11
C PHE A 35 -0.39 17.61 2.00
N LEU A 36 -1.50 16.90 2.26
CA LEU A 36 -2.63 17.40 3.05
C LEU A 36 -2.26 17.67 4.51
N LYS A 37 -1.32 16.89 5.07
CA LYS A 37 -0.81 17.07 6.44
C LYS A 37 0.44 17.97 6.49
N ASN A 38 0.69 18.76 5.45
CA ASN A 38 1.82 19.68 5.37
C ASN A 38 3.20 19.04 5.68
N GLN A 39 3.35 17.74 5.35
CA GLN A 39 4.63 17.04 5.47
C GLN A 39 5.54 17.36 4.29
N VAL A 40 4.97 17.83 3.18
CA VAL A 40 5.72 18.27 2.01
C VAL A 40 5.10 19.55 1.44
N PRO A 41 5.91 20.48 0.92
CA PRO A 41 5.41 21.77 0.43
C PRO A 41 4.64 21.65 -0.89
N PHE A 42 4.88 20.59 -1.67
CA PHE A 42 4.21 20.33 -2.94
C PHE A 42 3.89 18.84 -3.08
N PRO A 43 2.89 18.46 -3.90
CA PRO A 43 2.63 17.07 -4.24
C PRO A 43 3.90 16.36 -4.76
N ILE A 44 4.11 15.10 -4.36
CA ILE A 44 5.33 14.34 -4.67
C ILE A 44 5.68 14.34 -6.18
N VAL A 45 4.67 14.22 -7.05
CA VAL A 45 4.86 14.25 -8.50
C VAL A 45 5.37 15.61 -8.99
N GLN A 46 4.94 16.70 -8.37
CA GLN A 46 5.45 18.04 -8.67
C GLN A 46 6.86 18.21 -8.11
N LEU A 47 7.09 17.78 -6.87
CA LEU A 47 8.42 17.76 -6.26
C LEU A 47 9.43 17.00 -7.12
N ALA A 48 9.08 15.87 -7.73
CA ALA A 48 10.01 15.14 -8.61
C ALA A 48 10.46 15.96 -9.84
N ARG A 49 9.63 16.90 -10.32
CA ARG A 49 9.85 17.65 -11.57
C ARG A 49 10.48 19.03 -11.38
N MET A 50 10.45 19.59 -10.18
CA MET A 50 10.95 20.94 -9.95
C MET A 50 12.47 21.03 -10.13
N PRO A 51 13.02 22.05 -10.79
CA PRO A 51 14.47 22.25 -10.82
C PRO A 51 14.98 22.49 -9.40
N GLY A 52 16.10 21.88 -9.01
CA GLY A 52 16.79 22.22 -7.77
C GLY A 52 17.49 23.57 -7.97
N SER A 53 17.02 24.62 -7.29
CA SER A 53 17.63 25.95 -7.36
C SER A 53 19.11 25.90 -6.97
N ASP A 54 19.43 25.10 -5.95
CA ASP A 54 20.80 24.84 -5.50
C ASP A 54 20.89 23.42 -4.94
N ASN A 55 21.62 22.52 -5.61
CA ASN A 55 21.78 21.14 -5.15
C ASN A 55 22.53 21.01 -3.81
N THR A 56 23.13 22.10 -3.33
CA THR A 56 23.85 22.17 -2.05
C THR A 56 22.96 22.59 -0.89
N SER A 57 21.73 23.04 -1.14
CA SER A 57 20.85 23.50 -0.07
C SER A 57 20.37 22.32 0.80
N ARG A 58 20.17 22.59 2.10
CA ARG A 58 19.61 21.60 3.04
C ARG A 58 18.23 21.11 2.57
N ALA A 59 17.44 22.00 1.98
CA ALA A 59 16.14 21.69 1.38
C ALA A 59 16.26 20.72 0.20
N ALA A 60 17.22 20.94 -0.71
CA ALA A 60 17.48 20.04 -1.83
C ALA A 60 17.89 18.64 -1.36
N LYS A 61 18.73 18.54 -0.32
CA LYS A 61 19.10 17.26 0.29
C LYS A 61 17.90 16.53 0.88
N LYS A 62 17.08 17.21 1.70
CA LYS A 62 15.85 16.62 2.28
C LYS A 62 14.86 16.17 1.20
N ARG A 63 14.69 16.96 0.14
CA ARG A 63 13.88 16.57 -1.02
C ARG A 63 14.41 15.30 -1.68
N HIS A 64 15.72 15.21 -1.94
CA HIS A 64 16.30 14.05 -2.60
C HIS A 64 16.18 12.79 -1.74
N GLU A 65 16.45 12.90 -0.43
CA GLU A 65 16.25 11.81 0.53
C GLU A 65 14.80 11.34 0.54
N LEU A 66 13.83 12.27 0.60
CA LEU A 66 12.42 11.94 0.53
C LEU A 66 12.06 11.19 -0.76
N LEU A 67 12.48 11.72 -1.92
CA LEU A 67 12.15 11.13 -3.22
C LEU A 67 12.75 9.73 -3.36
N ASN A 68 13.98 9.52 -2.89
CA ASN A 68 14.64 8.21 -2.90
C ASN A 68 13.93 7.21 -1.98
N SER A 69 13.55 7.63 -0.77
CA SER A 69 12.79 6.80 0.16
C SER A 69 11.39 6.47 -0.39
N PHE A 70 10.73 7.44 -1.02
CA PHE A 70 9.41 7.26 -1.62
C PHE A 70 9.46 6.31 -2.83
N ASP A 71 10.50 6.40 -3.67
CA ASP A 71 10.74 5.48 -4.79
C ASP A 71 11.03 4.05 -4.30
N THR A 72 11.87 3.92 -3.26
CA THR A 72 12.16 2.64 -2.60
C THR A 72 10.89 2.00 -2.05
N LEU A 73 10.08 2.76 -1.30
CA LEU A 73 8.79 2.30 -0.79
C LEU A 73 7.84 1.91 -1.93
N THR A 74 7.79 2.70 -3.01
CA THR A 74 6.98 2.39 -4.19
C THR A 74 7.35 1.03 -4.77
N SER A 75 8.64 0.76 -4.98
CA SER A 75 9.13 -0.54 -5.44
C SER A 75 8.74 -1.67 -4.47
N HIS A 76 8.91 -1.44 -3.16
CA HIS A 76 8.56 -2.44 -2.16
C HIS A 76 7.05 -2.72 -2.10
N LEU A 77 6.18 -1.72 -2.28
CA LEU A 77 4.73 -1.91 -2.20
C LEU A 77 4.21 -2.86 -3.29
N TYR A 78 4.76 -2.81 -4.51
CA TYR A 78 4.40 -3.77 -5.55
C TYR A 78 4.68 -5.22 -5.12
N THR A 79 5.89 -5.51 -4.64
CA THR A 79 6.24 -6.87 -4.17
C THR A 79 5.52 -7.25 -2.89
N THR A 80 5.20 -6.26 -2.04
CA THR A 80 4.44 -6.42 -0.79
C THR A 80 3.03 -6.93 -1.06
N PHE A 81 2.29 -6.30 -1.98
CA PHE A 81 0.92 -6.70 -2.26
C PHE A 81 0.84 -8.07 -2.96
N ILE A 82 1.85 -8.44 -3.74
CA ILE A 82 1.98 -9.81 -4.29
C ILE A 82 2.16 -10.83 -3.15
N ALA A 83 3.13 -10.58 -2.25
CA ALA A 83 3.39 -11.45 -1.10
C ALA A 83 2.18 -11.53 -0.15
N LEU A 84 1.48 -10.41 0.07
CA LEU A 84 0.30 -10.33 0.90
C LEU A 84 -0.88 -11.11 0.29
N SER A 85 -1.11 -10.96 -1.01
CA SER A 85 -2.11 -11.74 -1.76
C SER A 85 -1.89 -13.24 -1.58
N THR A 86 -0.63 -13.69 -1.69
CA THR A 86 -0.25 -15.09 -1.45
C THR A 86 -0.47 -15.49 0.00
N ALA A 87 -0.03 -14.69 0.97
CA ALA A 87 -0.22 -15.00 2.38
C ALA A 87 -1.71 -15.12 2.73
N LEU A 88 -2.56 -14.22 2.23
CA LEU A 88 -4.00 -14.24 2.44
C LEU A 88 -4.68 -15.42 1.73
N ALA A 89 -4.23 -15.81 0.54
CA ALA A 89 -4.74 -16.99 -0.16
C ALA A 89 -4.49 -18.31 0.60
N LEU A 90 -3.39 -18.37 1.35
CA LEU A 90 -3.07 -19.51 2.23
C LEU A 90 -3.88 -19.51 3.53
N ARG A 91 -4.69 -18.48 3.80
CA ARG A 91 -5.49 -18.38 5.02
C ARG A 91 -6.66 -19.34 4.97
N GLY A 92 -6.78 -20.21 5.97
CA GLY A 92 -7.89 -21.16 6.02
C GLY A 92 -7.81 -22.31 5.02
N THR A 93 -6.62 -22.63 4.49
CA THR A 93 -6.35 -23.95 3.91
C THR A 93 -5.87 -24.88 5.02
N PRO A 94 -6.75 -25.61 5.74
CA PRO A 94 -6.29 -26.60 6.69
C PRO A 94 -5.53 -27.68 5.92
N GLU A 95 -4.21 -27.79 6.14
CA GLU A 95 -3.40 -28.91 5.64
C GLU A 95 -4.01 -30.29 5.96
N LYS A 96 -4.88 -30.35 6.99
CA LYS A 96 -5.52 -31.55 7.51
C LYS A 96 -6.82 -31.97 6.82
N SER A 97 -7.35 -31.21 5.87
CA SER A 97 -8.61 -31.55 5.16
C SER A 97 -8.39 -32.42 3.90
N LYS A 98 -7.50 -33.42 3.97
CA LYS A 98 -7.27 -34.36 2.84
C LYS A 98 -8.38 -35.41 2.67
N LEU A 99 -9.43 -35.43 3.50
CA LEU A 99 -10.47 -36.47 3.46
C LEU A 99 -11.91 -36.01 3.24
N SER A 100 -12.21 -34.71 3.21
CA SER A 100 -13.59 -34.26 2.93
C SER A 100 -13.72 -33.74 1.51
N THR A 101 -14.04 -34.64 0.57
CA THR A 101 -14.43 -34.39 -0.83
C THR A 101 -15.80 -33.72 -0.93
N SER A 102 -16.01 -32.64 -0.18
CA SER A 102 -17.24 -31.85 -0.23
C SER A 102 -17.09 -30.82 -1.36
N ASN A 103 -17.62 -31.19 -2.54
CA ASN A 103 -17.62 -30.44 -3.81
C ASN A 103 -18.39 -29.09 -3.80
N ASN A 104 -18.49 -28.40 -2.67
CA ASN A 104 -19.18 -27.11 -2.59
C ASN A 104 -18.16 -25.97 -2.39
N VAL A 105 -17.23 -25.85 -3.34
CA VAL A 105 -16.30 -24.73 -3.42
C VAL A 105 -17.11 -23.50 -3.84
N ASN A 106 -17.40 -22.65 -2.86
CA ASN A 106 -18.13 -21.42 -3.10
C ASN A 106 -17.19 -20.46 -3.87
N PRO A 107 -17.51 -20.03 -5.10
CA PRO A 107 -16.60 -19.28 -5.98
C PRO A 107 -16.24 -17.86 -5.50
N LYS A 108 -16.58 -17.48 -4.26
CA LYS A 108 -16.23 -16.19 -3.65
C LYS A 108 -14.90 -16.22 -2.87
N GLN A 109 -14.12 -17.30 -2.96
CA GLN A 109 -12.87 -17.55 -2.23
C GLN A 109 -11.63 -16.77 -2.72
N GLY A 110 -11.80 -15.70 -3.52
CA GLY A 110 -10.69 -15.04 -4.23
C GLY A 110 -10.39 -13.60 -3.82
N ALA A 111 -11.04 -13.07 -2.78
CA ALA A 111 -10.87 -11.68 -2.38
C ALA A 111 -10.72 -11.52 -0.86
N ALA A 112 -9.85 -10.61 -0.44
CA ALA A 112 -9.61 -10.28 0.96
C ALA A 112 -9.69 -8.77 1.21
N ARG A 113 -9.82 -8.43 2.50
CA ARG A 113 -9.77 -7.07 3.01
C ARG A 113 -8.38 -6.79 3.56
N VAL A 114 -7.82 -5.63 3.21
CA VAL A 114 -6.48 -5.20 3.64
C VAL A 114 -6.52 -3.82 4.25
N PHE A 115 -5.66 -3.60 5.25
CA PHE A 115 -5.52 -2.33 5.94
C PHE A 115 -4.09 -1.83 5.85
N PHE A 116 -3.94 -0.56 5.47
CA PHE A 116 -2.67 0.15 5.40
C PHE A 116 -2.80 1.45 6.21
N ALA A 117 -1.77 1.80 6.96
CA ALA A 117 -1.78 2.96 7.85
C ALA A 117 -0.56 3.85 7.64
N VAL A 118 -0.81 5.16 7.63
CA VAL A 118 0.19 6.22 7.62
C VAL A 118 0.13 6.92 8.98
N VAL A 119 1.23 6.84 9.72
CA VAL A 119 1.31 7.35 11.09
C VAL A 119 2.33 8.47 11.15
N LEU A 120 1.90 9.66 11.57
CA LEU A 120 2.69 10.88 11.55
C LEU A 120 3.09 11.28 12.97
N GLY A 121 4.38 11.30 13.26
CA GLY A 121 4.92 11.72 14.56
C GLY A 121 6.28 11.12 14.88
N PRO A 122 6.87 11.46 16.05
CA PRO A 122 8.21 11.00 16.43
C PRO A 122 8.35 9.48 16.50
N THR A 123 7.29 8.80 16.94
CA THR A 123 7.20 7.33 16.99
C THR A 123 5.77 6.90 16.70
N VAL A 124 5.55 5.61 16.40
CA VAL A 124 4.19 5.06 16.21
C VAL A 124 3.31 5.23 17.47
N GLY A 125 3.92 5.08 18.66
CA GLY A 125 3.22 5.25 19.95
C GLY A 125 2.88 6.71 20.26
N ALA A 126 3.79 7.64 19.94
CA ALA A 126 3.63 9.07 20.18
C ALA A 126 3.12 9.84 18.94
N ALA A 127 2.36 9.17 18.07
CA ALA A 127 1.92 9.78 16.83
C ALA A 127 0.87 10.87 17.06
N LYS A 128 1.02 11.97 16.33
CA LYS A 128 0.14 13.13 16.33
C LYS A 128 -1.09 12.91 15.44
N SER A 129 -0.94 12.12 14.37
CA SER A 129 -2.02 11.79 13.45
C SER A 129 -1.85 10.36 12.94
N ARG A 130 -2.98 9.70 12.73
CA ARG A 130 -3.08 8.34 12.20
C ARG A 130 -4.11 8.36 11.09
N VAL A 131 -3.69 7.97 9.90
CA VAL A 131 -4.54 7.94 8.72
C VAL A 131 -4.54 6.53 8.15
N MET A 132 -5.71 5.91 8.05
CA MET A 132 -5.88 4.54 7.58
C MET A 132 -6.52 4.48 6.20
N VAL A 133 -6.21 3.43 5.45
CA VAL A 133 -6.97 3.03 4.27
C VAL A 133 -7.38 1.57 4.42
N GLY A 134 -8.67 1.32 4.26
CA GLY A 134 -9.24 -0.02 4.10
C GLY A 134 -9.45 -0.29 2.62
N ILE A 135 -9.00 -1.44 2.14
CA ILE A 135 -9.19 -1.89 0.76
C ILE A 135 -9.96 -3.19 0.80
N ASP A 136 -11.18 -3.18 0.26
CA ASP A 136 -11.97 -4.37 -0.01
C ASP A 136 -11.66 -4.93 -1.39
N GLY A 137 -11.81 -6.24 -1.52
CA GLY A 137 -11.73 -6.89 -2.82
C GLY A 137 -10.31 -7.17 -3.30
N LEU A 138 -9.29 -7.15 -2.42
CA LEU A 138 -7.92 -7.50 -2.82
C LEU A 138 -7.88 -8.93 -3.33
N GLU A 139 -7.43 -9.13 -4.56
CA GLU A 139 -7.23 -10.44 -5.15
C GLU A 139 -6.33 -11.31 -4.27
N THR A 140 -6.78 -12.52 -3.91
CA THR A 140 -5.98 -13.51 -3.20
C THR A 140 -5.65 -14.66 -4.14
N LYS A 141 -4.38 -14.77 -4.53
CA LYS A 141 -3.87 -15.84 -5.38
C LYS A 141 -2.55 -16.36 -4.82
N VAL A 142 -2.34 -17.67 -4.89
CA VAL A 142 -1.05 -18.27 -4.51
C VAL A 142 -0.10 -18.17 -5.71
N TRP A 143 0.95 -17.37 -5.57
CA TRP A 143 1.93 -17.21 -6.64
C TRP A 143 2.64 -18.54 -6.95
N GLY A 144 2.79 -18.86 -8.23
CA GLY A 144 3.49 -20.07 -8.69
C GLY A 144 2.60 -21.29 -8.92
N LEU A 145 1.34 -21.28 -8.49
CA LEU A 145 0.34 -22.25 -8.95
C LEU A 145 -0.12 -21.85 -10.37
N ARG A 146 0.20 -22.68 -11.36
CA ARG A 146 -0.28 -22.46 -12.74
C ARG A 146 -1.80 -22.65 -12.78
N GLU A 147 -2.51 -21.67 -13.32
CA GLU A 147 -3.98 -21.70 -13.50
C GLU A 147 -4.44 -22.76 -14.52
N ASP A 148 -3.51 -23.43 -15.21
CA ASP A 148 -3.72 -24.21 -16.42
C ASP A 148 -4.47 -25.55 -16.27
N VAL A 149 -4.97 -25.94 -15.09
CA VAL A 149 -5.51 -27.31 -14.88
C VAL A 149 -6.99 -27.36 -14.50
N SER A 150 -7.64 -26.24 -14.13
CA SER A 150 -8.93 -26.31 -13.44
C SER A 150 -10.19 -26.04 -14.26
N GLN A 151 -10.09 -25.83 -15.59
CA GLN A 151 -11.30 -25.56 -16.41
C GLN A 151 -11.42 -26.33 -17.73
N ALA A 152 -10.50 -27.25 -18.02
CA ALA A 152 -10.79 -28.29 -18.99
C ALA A 152 -11.51 -29.42 -18.25
N SER A 153 -12.83 -29.35 -18.27
CA SER A 153 -13.75 -30.45 -18.02
C SER A 153 -13.10 -31.82 -18.20
N PHE A 154 -12.85 -32.51 -17.08
CA PHE A 154 -12.75 -33.96 -17.05
C PHE A 154 -14.09 -34.50 -17.60
N ILE A 155 -14.17 -34.61 -18.93
CA ILE A 155 -15.10 -35.51 -19.60
C ILE A 155 -14.58 -36.88 -19.21
N THR A 156 -15.07 -37.42 -18.10
CA THR A 156 -14.80 -38.79 -17.70
C THR A 156 -15.30 -39.68 -18.84
N PRO A 157 -14.42 -40.40 -19.56
CA PRO A 157 -14.88 -41.48 -20.42
C PRO A 157 -15.51 -42.50 -19.49
N ARG A 158 -16.79 -42.75 -19.69
CA ARG A 158 -17.56 -43.82 -19.06
C ARG A 158 -16.87 -45.15 -19.39
N GLN A 159 -15.95 -45.61 -18.55
CA GLN A 159 -15.30 -46.91 -18.72
C GLN A 159 -15.79 -47.89 -17.65
N GLN A 160 -16.40 -48.94 -18.15
CA GLN A 160 -16.92 -50.10 -17.46
C GLN A 160 -15.79 -50.86 -16.75
N HIS A 161 -16.10 -51.35 -15.55
CA HIS A 161 -15.90 -52.76 -15.15
C HIS A 161 -14.49 -53.34 -15.33
N ASP A 162 -13.74 -53.49 -14.24
CA ASP A 162 -13.15 -54.80 -13.92
C ASP A 162 -12.84 -54.92 -12.43
N GLU A 163 -13.30 -56.02 -11.83
CA GLU A 163 -12.98 -56.44 -10.47
C GLU A 163 -11.70 -57.27 -10.53
N GLY A 164 -10.76 -57.05 -9.61
CA GLY A 164 -9.69 -58.02 -9.43
C GLY A 164 -8.47 -57.56 -8.66
N LEU A 165 -8.35 -58.14 -7.46
CA LEU A 165 -7.14 -58.62 -6.79
C LEU A 165 -6.63 -57.84 -5.58
N ASP A 166 -6.77 -58.57 -4.47
CA ASP A 166 -6.07 -58.51 -3.19
C ASP A 166 -4.54 -58.48 -3.32
N GLU A 167 -3.87 -57.88 -2.32
CA GLU A 167 -2.87 -58.50 -1.42
C GLU A 167 -1.87 -57.47 -0.87
N ASP A 168 -1.92 -57.30 0.45
CA ASP A 168 -0.83 -57.22 1.44
C ASP A 168 0.51 -56.57 1.07
N LYS A 169 0.92 -55.59 1.90
CA LYS A 169 2.23 -55.58 2.58
C LYS A 169 2.45 -54.40 3.54
N ASP A 170 2.46 -54.73 4.83
CA ASP A 170 3.56 -54.59 5.80
C ASP A 170 4.35 -53.27 5.96
N GLU A 171 4.20 -52.75 7.18
CA GLU A 171 5.24 -52.51 8.21
C GLU A 171 6.28 -51.37 8.13
N SER A 172 6.41 -50.72 9.30
CA SER A 172 7.61 -50.10 9.89
C SER A 172 8.04 -48.74 9.32
N SER A 173 8.63 -47.77 10.03
CA SER A 173 9.27 -47.64 11.36
C SER A 173 9.42 -46.11 11.62
N ASN A 174 9.03 -45.57 12.78
CA ASN A 174 9.87 -45.21 13.95
C ASN A 174 11.20 -44.45 13.68
N SER A 175 11.30 -43.19 14.14
CA SER A 175 12.48 -42.52 14.77
C SER A 175 12.17 -41.03 14.94
N GLU A 176 11.92 -40.51 16.14
CA GLU A 176 12.86 -40.09 17.20
C GLU A 176 13.59 -38.75 16.96
N SER A 177 13.20 -37.77 17.80
CA SER A 177 14.05 -36.91 18.65
C SER A 177 15.20 -36.10 18.05
N GLY A 178 15.06 -34.77 18.15
CA GLY A 178 16.15 -33.80 17.96
C GLY A 178 15.93 -32.54 18.80
N SER A 179 16.08 -32.68 20.13
CA SER A 179 16.18 -31.59 21.10
C SER A 179 17.52 -30.86 20.92
N GLY A 180 17.47 -29.57 20.60
CA GLY A 180 18.62 -28.67 20.54
C GLY A 180 18.36 -27.41 21.33
N SER A 181 18.67 -27.45 22.63
CA SER A 181 18.77 -26.29 23.51
C SER A 181 20.11 -25.59 23.24
N VAL A 182 20.08 -24.27 23.05
CA VAL A 182 21.25 -23.41 23.19
C VAL A 182 20.86 -22.18 23.99
N ASP A 183 21.34 -22.17 25.23
CA ASP A 183 21.52 -20.99 26.06
C ASP A 183 22.46 -20.01 25.36
N SER A 184 22.10 -18.73 25.39
CA SER A 184 23.08 -17.64 25.29
C SER A 184 22.53 -16.45 26.07
N ASP A 185 22.90 -16.49 27.34
CA ASP A 185 23.11 -15.32 28.18
C ASP A 185 24.06 -14.32 27.51
N GLU A 186 23.95 -13.08 27.96
CA GLU A 186 25.03 -12.12 28.21
C GLU A 186 24.88 -10.73 27.55
N GLU A 187 24.77 -9.75 28.46
CA GLU A 187 25.42 -8.43 28.44
C GLU A 187 24.85 -7.36 27.50
N SER A 188 24.94 -6.06 27.77
CA SER A 188 25.14 -5.23 28.95
C SER A 188 24.96 -3.81 28.40
N GLU A 189 24.29 -2.98 29.19
CA GLU A 189 24.50 -1.54 29.40
C GLU A 189 25.33 -0.73 28.38
N SER A 190 24.77 0.37 27.90
CA SER A 190 25.25 1.70 28.33
C SER A 190 24.39 2.82 27.74
N GLU A 191 23.77 3.60 28.62
CA GLU A 191 23.30 4.94 28.34
C GLU A 191 24.52 5.85 28.13
N GLN A 192 24.57 6.57 27.01
CA GLN A 192 25.49 7.69 26.83
C GLN A 192 24.67 8.96 26.65
N ASP A 193 24.54 9.64 27.78
CA ASP A 193 24.34 11.07 27.94
C ASP A 193 25.43 11.82 27.16
N SER A 194 25.02 12.75 26.29
CA SER A 194 25.93 13.75 25.72
C SER A 194 25.19 15.07 25.70
N ASP A 195 25.27 15.73 26.85
CA ASP A 195 25.27 17.18 26.98
C ASP A 195 26.49 17.79 26.24
N GLU A 196 26.48 19.13 26.11
CA GLU A 196 27.46 20.02 25.44
C GLU A 196 27.11 20.25 23.94
N ASP A 197 26.80 21.45 23.45
CA ASP A 197 27.40 22.75 23.77
C ASP A 197 26.45 23.95 23.55
N ASP A 198 26.65 24.94 24.43
CA ASP A 198 26.45 26.37 24.21
C ASP A 198 27.03 26.80 22.86
N ASP A 199 26.31 27.66 22.12
CA ASP A 199 27.00 28.80 21.52
C ASP A 199 26.04 29.95 21.19
N ILE A 200 26.61 31.12 21.43
CA ILE A 200 25.96 32.37 21.72
C ILE A 200 26.10 33.31 20.49
N TYR A 201 25.27 34.36 20.45
CA TYR A 201 25.42 35.69 19.81
C TYR A 201 25.59 35.84 18.28
N GLU A 202 24.64 36.57 17.67
CA GLU A 202 24.78 37.86 16.93
C GLU A 202 23.47 38.10 16.16
N SER A 203 22.59 39.06 16.44
CA SER A 203 22.71 40.51 16.65
C SER A 203 23.31 41.28 15.47
N GLY A 204 22.43 41.67 14.53
CA GLY A 204 22.58 42.90 13.75
C GLY A 204 22.64 42.70 12.24
N SER A 205 21.66 43.28 11.53
CA SER A 205 21.95 44.32 10.53
C SER A 205 20.65 44.70 9.80
N GLU A 206 20.14 45.88 10.14
CA GLU A 206 19.09 46.58 9.42
C GLU A 206 19.70 47.17 8.14
N GLY A 207 19.41 46.54 7.00
CA GLY A 207 19.85 46.99 5.68
C GLY A 207 18.71 47.65 4.91
N SER A 208 18.63 48.97 5.00
CA SER A 208 17.80 49.86 4.18
C SER A 208 18.43 50.10 2.80
N GLY A 209 17.60 50.25 1.77
CA GLY A 209 17.98 50.58 0.38
C GLY A 209 17.85 49.36 -0.55
N THR A 210 17.29 49.42 -1.74
CA THR A 210 17.15 50.54 -2.68
C THR A 210 16.07 50.22 -3.71
N GLU A 211 15.46 51.29 -4.16
CA GLU A 211 14.42 51.39 -5.16
C GLU A 211 14.96 51.10 -6.58
N SER A 212 14.04 50.71 -7.47
CA SER A 212 14.14 50.85 -8.94
C SER A 212 15.06 49.90 -9.70
N CYS A 213 14.45 49.04 -10.53
CA CYS A 213 14.62 49.14 -11.98
C CYS A 213 13.63 48.21 -12.69
N ALA A 214 12.69 48.83 -13.40
CA ALA A 214 11.88 48.19 -14.42
C ALA A 214 12.76 47.73 -15.58
N ALA A 215 12.65 46.47 -15.98
CA ALA A 215 13.15 45.99 -17.26
C ALA A 215 12.05 45.15 -17.93
N SER A 216 11.47 45.72 -18.98
CA SER A 216 10.47 45.08 -19.85
C SER A 216 11.07 43.91 -20.64
N PRO A 217 10.34 42.81 -20.88
CA PRO A 217 10.78 41.77 -21.80
C PRO A 217 10.62 42.21 -23.27
N PRO A 218 11.54 41.82 -24.17
CA PRO A 218 11.46 42.15 -25.58
C PRO A 218 10.40 41.31 -26.32
N PRO A 219 9.78 41.84 -27.40
CA PRO A 219 8.79 41.14 -28.19
C PRO A 219 9.40 40.28 -29.31
N SER A 220 8.79 39.11 -29.50
CA SER A 220 8.45 38.48 -30.80
C SER A 220 9.53 37.96 -31.78
N ARG A 221 9.28 36.70 -32.18
CA ARG A 221 9.32 36.13 -33.55
C ARG A 221 10.68 35.88 -34.23
N SER A 222 10.89 34.62 -34.59
CA SER A 222 11.40 34.25 -35.93
C SER A 222 10.93 32.85 -36.36
N PRO A 223 10.80 32.61 -37.69
CA PRO A 223 10.05 31.51 -38.28
C PRO A 223 10.93 30.33 -38.73
N SER A 224 10.29 29.18 -38.94
CA SER A 224 10.84 27.94 -39.51
C SER A 224 11.50 28.13 -40.88
N PRO A 225 12.57 27.39 -41.20
CA PRO A 225 12.95 27.11 -42.58
C PRO A 225 12.33 25.81 -43.09
N ALA A 226 11.89 25.87 -44.33
CA ALA A 226 11.33 24.79 -45.12
C ALA A 226 12.42 23.92 -45.79
N LEU A 227 12.07 22.66 -46.01
CA LEU A 227 12.40 21.77 -47.13
C LEU A 227 13.83 21.75 -47.69
N SER A 228 14.44 20.57 -47.63
CA SER A 228 15.43 20.14 -48.62
C SER A 228 15.11 18.71 -49.06
N SER A 229 14.58 18.64 -50.28
CA SER A 229 14.41 17.45 -51.09
C SER A 229 15.78 16.94 -51.53
N GLY A 230 16.15 15.73 -51.12
CA GLY A 230 17.36 15.03 -51.57
C GLY A 230 16.99 13.61 -51.98
N SER A 231 16.69 13.44 -53.27
CA SER A 231 16.45 12.18 -53.94
C SER A 231 17.74 11.39 -54.11
N SER A 232 17.74 10.12 -53.73
CA SER A 232 18.70 9.11 -54.20
C SER A 232 17.98 7.78 -54.38
N PRO A 233 17.99 7.18 -55.57
CA PRO A 233 17.42 5.86 -55.81
C PRO A 233 18.48 4.80 -55.52
N SER A 234 18.30 4.01 -54.46
CA SER A 234 18.97 2.73 -54.31
C SER A 234 17.92 1.66 -54.08
N THR A 235 17.68 0.91 -55.13
CA THR A 235 16.89 -0.31 -55.21
C THR A 235 17.48 -1.38 -54.29
N SER A 236 16.87 -1.52 -53.12
CA SER A 236 17.06 -2.67 -52.22
C SER A 236 15.82 -3.56 -52.29
N PRO A 237 15.96 -4.89 -52.22
CA PRO A 237 14.84 -5.82 -52.37
C PRO A 237 13.80 -5.61 -51.25
N SER A 238 12.55 -5.54 -51.68
CA SER A 238 11.35 -5.45 -50.85
C SER A 238 11.33 -6.57 -49.82
N THR A 239 11.80 -6.26 -48.62
CA THR A 239 11.53 -7.06 -47.44
C THR A 239 10.19 -6.57 -46.92
N ALA A 240 9.18 -7.43 -46.94
CA ALA A 240 7.84 -7.11 -46.46
C ALA A 240 7.93 -6.41 -45.09
N PRO A 241 7.15 -5.33 -44.86
CA PRO A 241 7.12 -4.70 -43.55
C PRO A 241 6.74 -5.77 -42.52
N PRO A 242 7.49 -5.91 -41.39
CA PRO A 242 7.10 -6.83 -40.34
C PRO A 242 5.66 -6.50 -39.92
N PRO A 243 4.81 -7.52 -39.67
CA PRO A 243 3.43 -7.28 -39.25
C PRO A 243 3.47 -6.35 -38.04
N ALA A 244 2.76 -5.22 -38.13
CA ALA A 244 2.66 -4.26 -37.04
C ALA A 244 2.18 -5.01 -35.80
N CYS A 245 3.10 -5.23 -34.87
CA CYS A 245 2.84 -5.89 -33.60
C CYS A 245 1.91 -4.94 -32.84
N GLN A 246 0.60 -5.16 -32.93
CA GLN A 246 -0.37 -4.36 -32.21
C GLN A 246 -0.06 -4.53 -30.72
N PRO A 247 0.15 -3.45 -29.95
CA PRO A 247 0.31 -3.58 -28.52
C PRO A 247 -0.94 -4.26 -27.96
N PRO A 248 -0.80 -5.19 -27.01
CA PRO A 248 -1.93 -5.92 -26.45
C PRO A 248 -2.91 -4.91 -25.83
N SER A 249 -4.12 -4.82 -26.41
CA SER A 249 -5.17 -3.87 -26.02
C SER A 249 -5.49 -3.90 -24.52
N HIS A 250 -5.35 -5.08 -23.91
CA HIS A 250 -5.53 -5.32 -22.48
C HIS A 250 -4.69 -4.41 -21.57
N ARG A 251 -3.43 -4.14 -21.94
CA ARG A 251 -2.53 -3.32 -21.09
C ARG A 251 -2.95 -1.86 -21.04
N VAL A 252 -3.53 -1.34 -22.13
CA VAL A 252 -3.98 0.05 -22.20
C VAL A 252 -5.23 0.23 -21.34
N GLU A 253 -6.16 -0.72 -21.41
CA GLU A 253 -7.38 -0.71 -20.60
C GLU A 253 -7.06 -0.76 -19.10
N GLU A 254 -6.15 -1.64 -18.68
CA GLU A 254 -5.72 -1.75 -17.29
C GLU A 254 -5.10 -0.44 -16.75
N GLU A 255 -4.21 0.20 -17.51
CA GLU A 255 -3.61 1.49 -17.13
C GLU A 255 -4.66 2.62 -17.03
N ASP A 256 -5.66 2.63 -17.91
CA ASP A 256 -6.73 3.62 -17.86
C ASP A 256 -7.65 3.39 -16.64
N THR A 257 -7.94 2.13 -16.29
CA THR A 257 -8.65 1.76 -15.06
C THR A 257 -7.87 2.19 -13.81
N LEU A 258 -6.56 1.95 -13.77
CA LEU A 258 -5.69 2.37 -12.67
C LEU A 258 -5.70 3.89 -12.51
N ARG A 259 -5.55 4.63 -13.62
CA ARG A 259 -5.59 6.10 -13.60
C ARG A 259 -6.96 6.64 -13.19
N ALA A 260 -8.05 5.98 -13.59
CA ALA A 260 -9.40 6.35 -13.18
C ALA A 260 -9.59 6.18 -11.67
N ALA A 261 -9.13 5.05 -11.11
CA ALA A 261 -9.17 4.76 -9.68
C ALA A 261 -8.37 5.77 -8.85
N GLU A 262 -7.13 6.08 -9.25
CA GLU A 262 -6.29 7.11 -8.60
C GLU A 262 -6.95 8.49 -8.63
N ARG A 263 -7.53 8.88 -9.77
CA ARG A 263 -8.24 10.15 -9.90
C ARG A 263 -9.49 10.18 -9.03
N LEU A 264 -10.20 9.07 -8.89
CA LEU A 264 -11.37 8.97 -8.02
C LEU A 264 -10.95 9.13 -6.55
N LEU A 265 -9.95 8.38 -6.10
CA LEU A 265 -9.37 8.51 -4.75
C LEU A 265 -8.94 9.96 -4.45
N SER A 266 -8.21 10.57 -5.39
CA SER A 266 -7.75 11.96 -5.26
C SER A 266 -8.91 12.95 -5.08
N ARG A 267 -9.98 12.81 -5.87
CA ARG A 267 -11.18 13.65 -5.75
C ARG A 267 -11.88 13.43 -4.43
N THR A 268 -12.05 12.18 -4.00
CA THR A 268 -12.70 11.84 -2.74
C THR A 268 -11.96 12.43 -1.54
N LEU A 269 -10.62 12.32 -1.52
CA LEU A 269 -9.80 12.94 -0.47
C LEU A 269 -9.93 14.46 -0.47
N ALA A 270 -9.88 15.10 -1.65
CA ALA A 270 -10.04 16.54 -1.77
C ALA A 270 -11.42 17.04 -1.27
N SER A 271 -12.50 16.31 -1.57
CA SER A 271 -13.84 16.62 -1.06
C SER A 271 -13.93 16.46 0.45
N ALA A 272 -13.40 15.36 1.00
CA ALA A 272 -13.40 15.10 2.43
C ALA A 272 -12.62 16.17 3.24
N CYS A 273 -11.60 16.78 2.64
CA CYS A 273 -10.86 17.89 3.24
C CYS A 273 -11.66 19.20 3.34
N ALA A 274 -12.64 19.42 2.47
CA ALA A 274 -13.41 20.67 2.43
C ALA A 274 -14.55 20.72 3.46
N GLU A 275 -15.03 19.56 3.92
CA GLU A 275 -16.24 19.44 4.73
C GLU A 275 -15.99 19.50 6.25
N ASP A 276 -14.75 19.25 6.68
CA ASP A 276 -14.40 19.20 8.10
C ASP A 276 -13.88 20.58 8.55
N ASN A 277 -14.46 21.18 9.60
CA ASN A 277 -14.22 22.55 10.09
C ASN A 277 -12.77 22.79 10.63
N GLY A 278 -11.74 22.50 9.84
CA GLY A 278 -10.32 22.57 10.22
C GLY A 278 -9.81 21.38 11.05
N GLN A 279 -10.64 20.38 11.34
CA GLN A 279 -10.31 19.21 12.18
C GLN A 279 -10.22 17.89 11.40
N GLY A 280 -10.13 17.96 10.07
CA GLY A 280 -10.05 16.79 9.20
C GLY A 280 -8.66 16.45 8.70
N MET A 281 -8.62 15.68 7.62
CA MET A 281 -7.43 15.23 6.88
C MET A 281 -6.43 16.35 6.55
N ALA A 282 -6.88 17.60 6.45
CA ALA A 282 -6.05 18.78 6.15
C ALA A 282 -5.56 19.55 7.40
N SER A 283 -5.61 18.94 8.59
CA SER A 283 -5.04 19.57 9.80
C SER A 283 -3.54 19.83 9.62
N GLU A 284 -3.17 21.10 9.68
CA GLU A 284 -1.79 21.56 9.54
C GLU A 284 -0.93 21.02 10.71
N MET A 285 0.18 20.40 10.36
CA MET A 285 1.18 19.97 11.34
C MET A 285 2.58 20.26 10.82
N ALA A 286 3.51 20.48 11.75
CA ALA A 286 4.91 20.56 11.41
C ALA A 286 5.39 19.24 10.77
N PRO A 287 6.39 19.26 9.88
CA PRO A 287 6.97 18.05 9.35
C PRO A 287 7.50 17.12 10.45
N THR A 288 7.21 15.82 10.33
CA THR A 288 7.60 14.79 11.30
C THR A 288 8.09 13.53 10.59
N GLN A 289 8.45 12.50 11.37
CA GLN A 289 8.67 11.17 10.82
C GLN A 289 7.32 10.56 10.40
N ILE A 290 7.37 9.81 9.29
CA ILE A 290 6.22 9.17 8.68
C ILE A 290 6.47 7.67 8.74
N HIS A 291 5.64 6.98 9.53
CA HIS A 291 5.72 5.53 9.71
C HIS A 291 4.65 4.86 8.86
N ILE A 292 5.05 3.83 8.11
CA ILE A 292 4.16 3.10 7.20
C ILE A 292 3.91 1.72 7.79
N LEU A 293 2.63 1.38 7.97
CA LEU A 293 2.23 0.10 8.55
C LEU A 293 1.23 -0.63 7.64
N LEU A 294 1.28 -1.96 7.71
CA LEU A 294 0.42 -2.88 6.97
C LEU A 294 -0.13 -3.92 7.94
N ARG A 295 -1.42 -4.24 7.84
CA ARG A 295 -2.00 -5.37 8.56
C ARG A 295 -1.90 -6.62 7.70
N ALA A 296 -1.21 -7.66 8.17
CA ALA A 296 -0.96 -8.89 7.43
C ALA A 296 -0.89 -10.12 8.35
N PRO A 297 -1.11 -11.34 7.83
CA PRO A 297 -0.94 -12.58 8.61
C PRO A 297 0.46 -12.70 9.23
N ARG A 298 0.60 -13.44 10.35
CA ARG A 298 1.92 -13.67 10.97
C ARG A 298 2.92 -14.37 10.03
N ARG A 299 2.43 -15.26 9.15
CA ARG A 299 3.25 -15.92 8.11
C ARG A 299 3.67 -15.01 6.95
N PHE A 300 3.19 -13.76 6.89
CA PHE A 300 3.62 -12.83 5.87
C PHE A 300 5.14 -12.65 5.99
N VAL A 301 5.87 -12.77 4.89
CA VAL A 301 7.32 -12.60 4.88
C VAL A 301 7.69 -11.69 3.72
N HIS A 302 8.32 -10.57 4.03
CA HIS A 302 8.86 -9.65 3.03
C HIS A 302 10.09 -8.94 3.59
N PRO A 303 11.20 -8.84 2.84
CA PRO A 303 12.48 -8.33 3.37
C PRO A 303 12.41 -6.90 3.90
N ALA A 304 11.56 -6.06 3.32
CA ALA A 304 11.37 -4.66 3.72
C ALA A 304 10.36 -4.44 4.87
N TRP A 305 9.82 -5.49 5.49
CA TRP A 305 8.80 -5.34 6.53
C TRP A 305 9.17 -6.10 7.80
N THR A 306 8.97 -5.44 8.94
CA THR A 306 9.28 -5.98 10.26
C THR A 306 7.99 -6.12 11.08
N PRO A 307 7.73 -7.27 11.72
CA PRO A 307 6.53 -7.46 12.53
C PRO A 307 6.58 -6.59 13.80
N ARG A 308 5.43 -6.05 14.22
CA ARG A 308 5.28 -5.13 15.38
C ARG A 308 4.27 -5.64 16.40
N GLN A 309 4.55 -6.81 16.99
CA GLN A 309 3.65 -7.47 17.94
C GLN A 309 3.35 -6.61 19.18
N ASN A 310 4.34 -5.82 19.64
CA ASN A 310 4.21 -4.93 20.78
C ASN A 310 3.22 -3.75 20.57
N LEU A 311 2.82 -3.48 19.32
CA LEU A 311 1.90 -2.39 18.97
C LEU A 311 0.51 -2.88 18.58
N CYS A 312 0.28 -4.19 18.52
CA CYS A 312 -0.98 -4.75 17.99
C CYS A 312 -2.20 -4.24 18.75
N ALA A 313 -2.22 -4.31 20.08
CA ALA A 313 -3.40 -3.92 20.86
C ALA A 313 -3.82 -2.45 20.67
N SER A 314 -2.85 -1.53 20.57
CA SER A 314 -3.15 -0.10 20.39
C SER A 314 -3.61 0.20 18.96
N LEU A 315 -2.93 -0.36 17.95
CA LEU A 315 -3.30 -0.21 16.55
C LEU A 315 -4.63 -0.89 16.22
N ASP A 316 -4.97 -1.99 16.88
CA ASP A 316 -6.25 -2.67 16.73
C ASP A 316 -7.40 -1.85 17.30
N SER A 317 -7.17 -1.13 18.41
CA SER A 317 -8.14 -0.18 18.92
C SER A 317 -8.41 0.95 17.91
N TYR A 318 -7.38 1.45 17.24
CA TYR A 318 -7.54 2.48 16.21
C TYR A 318 -8.23 1.93 14.96
N LEU A 319 -7.94 0.68 14.57
CA LEU A 319 -8.62 0.04 13.47
C LEU A 319 -10.10 -0.20 13.77
N ALA A 320 -10.44 -0.60 14.99
CA ALA A 320 -11.82 -0.76 15.41
C ALA A 320 -12.59 0.57 15.33
N GLU A 321 -11.99 1.68 15.78
CA GLU A 321 -12.56 3.03 15.63
C GLU A 321 -12.76 3.40 14.16
N PHE A 322 -11.76 3.11 13.30
CA PHE A 322 -11.87 3.33 11.85
C PHE A 322 -13.02 2.53 11.21
N LEU A 323 -13.20 1.26 11.61
CA LEU A 323 -14.27 0.38 11.13
C LEU A 323 -15.66 0.80 11.62
N GLU A 324 -15.75 1.30 12.85
CA GLU A 324 -16.98 1.87 13.39
C GLU A 324 -17.37 3.14 12.62
N ASP A 325 -16.41 4.05 12.40
CA ASP A 325 -16.63 5.30 11.68
C ASP A 325 -16.88 5.09 10.18
N SER A 326 -16.39 4.01 9.59
CA SER A 326 -16.70 3.60 8.21
C SER A 326 -18.09 2.98 8.06
N GLY A 327 -18.72 2.57 9.15
CA GLY A 327 -20.03 1.89 9.12
C GLY A 327 -19.96 0.44 8.64
N GLU A 328 -18.76 -0.16 8.61
CA GLU A 328 -18.57 -1.56 8.19
C GLU A 328 -18.94 -2.54 9.31
N THR A 329 -18.80 -2.15 10.58
CA THR A 329 -19.22 -3.00 11.70
C THR A 329 -20.72 -2.85 11.96
N SER A 330 -21.53 -3.74 11.40
CA SER A 330 -23.00 -3.77 11.62
C SER A 330 -23.43 -4.34 12.99
N GLY A 331 -22.48 -4.58 13.90
CA GLY A 331 -22.65 -5.40 15.10
C GLY A 331 -22.77 -4.62 16.42
N ASN A 332 -23.99 -4.22 16.74
CA ASN A 332 -24.66 -4.32 18.05
C ASN A 332 -23.80 -4.66 19.31
N GLU A 333 -22.92 -3.78 19.79
CA GLU A 333 -22.47 -3.84 21.20
C GLU A 333 -22.27 -2.46 21.83
N SER A 334 -22.55 -2.43 23.13
CA SER A 334 -23.03 -1.27 23.85
C SER A 334 -22.01 -0.15 24.02
N LEU A 335 -22.56 1.07 23.93
CA LEU A 335 -22.02 2.37 24.31
C LEU A 335 -21.47 2.39 25.75
N THR A 336 -20.34 1.75 26.00
CA THR A 336 -19.54 2.09 27.17
C THR A 336 -18.73 3.34 26.81
N LYS A 337 -18.99 4.44 27.51
CA LYS A 337 -18.35 5.75 27.31
C LYS A 337 -16.83 5.62 27.52
N ARG A 338 -16.09 5.25 26.47
CA ARG A 338 -14.63 5.29 26.47
C ARG A 338 -14.18 6.75 26.37
N LYS A 339 -13.10 7.10 27.08
CA LYS A 339 -12.45 8.42 26.99
C LYS A 339 -12.16 8.71 25.52
N LYS A 340 -12.45 9.94 25.05
CA LYS A 340 -12.25 10.38 23.66
C LYS A 340 -10.89 9.88 23.14
N PRO A 341 -10.86 8.85 22.28
CA PRO A 341 -9.61 8.40 21.68
C PRO A 341 -9.12 9.45 20.67
N THR A 342 -7.83 9.37 20.33
CA THR A 342 -7.25 10.17 19.25
C THR A 342 -7.97 9.83 17.95
N LYS A 343 -8.65 10.83 17.35
CA LYS A 343 -9.42 10.67 16.11
C LYS A 343 -8.59 9.95 15.05
N VAL A 344 -9.09 8.82 14.58
CA VAL A 344 -8.54 8.10 13.42
C VAL A 344 -9.20 8.66 12.17
N GLU A 345 -8.37 9.03 11.19
CA GLU A 345 -8.85 9.50 9.90
C GLU A 345 -8.60 8.42 8.85
N GLY A 346 -9.24 8.52 7.69
CA GLY A 346 -8.93 7.58 6.63
C GLY A 346 -9.84 7.65 5.43
N VAL A 347 -9.71 6.65 4.57
CA VAL A 347 -10.55 6.45 3.39
C VAL A 347 -10.83 4.96 3.23
N TRP A 348 -12.05 4.63 2.84
CA TRP A 348 -12.43 3.26 2.54
C TRP A 348 -12.51 3.06 1.04
N ILE A 349 -11.92 2.00 0.50
CA ILE A 349 -11.93 1.67 -0.92
C ILE A 349 -12.71 0.37 -1.10
N LYS A 350 -13.85 0.45 -1.79
CA LYS A 350 -14.71 -0.69 -2.13
C LYS A 350 -14.55 -1.03 -3.60
N SER A 351 -14.41 -2.32 -3.90
CA SER A 351 -14.70 -2.86 -5.23
C SER A 351 -16.21 -2.88 -5.47
N ASN A 352 -16.67 -2.73 -6.72
CA ASN A 352 -18.08 -2.86 -7.11
C ASN A 352 -18.64 -4.29 -6.97
N GLY A 353 -17.80 -5.26 -6.58
CA GLY A 353 -18.24 -6.62 -6.31
C GLY A 353 -19.25 -6.63 -5.16
N ASP A 354 -20.33 -7.42 -5.33
CA ASP A 354 -21.35 -7.67 -4.30
C ASP A 354 -20.66 -8.27 -3.07
N GLY A 355 -20.30 -7.36 -2.15
CA GLY A 355 -19.47 -7.59 -0.98
C GLY A 355 -20.15 -8.60 -0.08
N ALA A 356 -19.85 -9.88 -0.31
CA ALA A 356 -20.06 -10.87 0.70
C ALA A 356 -19.14 -10.46 1.85
N GLU A 357 -19.73 -9.89 2.89
CA GLU A 357 -19.11 -9.75 4.21
C GLU A 357 -18.28 -11.02 4.44
N PRO A 358 -16.95 -10.91 4.58
CA PRO A 358 -16.13 -12.07 4.85
C PRO A 358 -16.72 -12.70 6.10
N LYS A 359 -17.36 -13.86 5.95
CA LYS A 359 -17.97 -14.55 7.09
C LYS A 359 -16.82 -14.77 8.05
N ASP A 360 -16.91 -14.13 9.21
CA ASP A 360 -15.98 -14.36 10.29
C ASP A 360 -16.14 -15.83 10.67
N VAL A 361 -15.24 -16.65 10.14
CA VAL A 361 -15.26 -18.09 10.39
C VAL A 361 -14.80 -18.19 11.83
N GLY A 362 -15.76 -18.20 12.75
CA GLY A 362 -15.54 -18.27 14.21
C GLY A 362 -14.90 -19.58 14.69
N ASP A 363 -14.19 -20.28 13.80
CA ASP A 363 -13.29 -21.36 14.14
C ASP A 363 -11.97 -20.76 14.63
N GLU A 364 -11.38 -21.42 15.63
CA GLU A 364 -10.07 -21.15 16.18
C GLU A 364 -9.04 -21.04 15.05
N LEU A 365 -8.77 -19.81 14.61
CA LEU A 365 -7.79 -19.53 13.56
C LEU A 365 -6.44 -20.07 14.03
N VAL A 366 -5.74 -20.77 13.14
CA VAL A 366 -4.34 -21.15 13.37
C VAL A 366 -3.57 -19.87 13.73
N GLU A 367 -2.72 -19.89 14.75
CA GLU A 367 -1.97 -18.70 15.21
C GLU A 367 -1.30 -17.97 14.03
N GLU A 368 -0.79 -18.71 13.05
CA GLU A 368 -0.15 -18.18 11.84
C GLU A 368 -1.07 -17.35 10.93
N ASP A 369 -2.39 -17.55 11.02
CA ASP A 369 -3.46 -16.82 10.32
C ASP A 369 -3.89 -15.53 11.05
N GLU A 370 -3.40 -15.29 12.27
CA GLU A 370 -3.67 -14.07 13.01
C GLU A 370 -3.10 -12.86 12.25
N LEU A 371 -3.93 -11.83 12.07
CA LEU A 371 -3.52 -10.59 11.41
C LEU A 371 -2.84 -9.66 12.41
N ILE A 372 -1.53 -9.45 12.23
CA ILE A 372 -0.71 -8.54 13.02
C ILE A 372 -0.29 -7.30 12.22
N TRP A 373 0.28 -6.32 12.89
CA TRP A 373 0.86 -5.14 12.25
C TRP A 373 2.32 -5.35 11.86
N TRP A 374 2.64 -4.95 10.64
CA TRP A 374 3.97 -4.90 10.07
C TRP A 374 4.35 -3.45 9.81
N SER A 375 5.61 -3.10 10.04
CA SER A 375 6.17 -1.78 9.77
C SER A 375 7.13 -1.86 8.61
N TRP A 376 7.06 -0.90 7.69
CA TRP A 376 8.12 -0.73 6.71
C TRP A 376 9.43 -0.37 7.44
N ASP A 377 10.54 -0.93 6.97
CA ASP A 377 11.88 -0.78 7.55
C ASP A 377 12.60 0.51 7.14
N GLY A 378 12.14 1.15 6.06
CA GLY A 378 12.68 2.39 5.56
C GLY A 378 12.28 3.61 6.39
N LYS A 379 12.85 4.76 6.00
CA LYS A 379 12.62 6.04 6.68
C LYS A 379 12.00 7.03 5.73
N LEU A 380 10.94 7.66 6.17
CA LEU A 380 10.30 8.77 5.46
C LEU A 380 10.11 9.90 6.46
N ALA A 381 10.50 11.11 6.08
CA ALA A 381 10.37 12.29 6.92
C ALA A 381 9.86 13.45 6.08
N GLY A 382 8.90 14.18 6.64
CA GLY A 382 8.46 15.41 6.03
C GLY A 382 9.53 16.51 6.07
N PHE A 383 9.37 17.52 5.24
CA PHE A 383 10.12 18.77 5.31
C PHE A 383 9.26 19.95 4.86
N ALA A 384 9.55 21.15 5.37
CA ALA A 384 8.84 22.39 5.01
C ALA A 384 9.74 23.42 4.31
N ASP A 385 11.06 23.34 4.52
CA ASP A 385 12.02 24.26 3.90
C ASP A 385 12.11 23.97 2.39
N TRP A 386 11.83 24.97 1.53
CA TRP A 386 11.91 24.85 0.07
C TRP A 386 12.78 25.92 -0.56
#